data_AF-A0A5D4XEU6-F1
#
_entry.id   AF-A0A5D4XEU6-F1
#
_cell.length_a   1.000
_cell.length_b   1.000
_cell.length_c   1.000
_cell.angle_alpha   90.00
_cell.angle_beta   90.00
_cell.angle_gamma   90.00
#
_symmetry.space_group_name_H-M   'P 1'
#
loop_
_entity.id
_entity.type
_entity.pdbx_description
1 polymer ?
#
loop_
_entity_poly.entity_id
_entity_poly.type
_entity_poly.pdbx_seq_one_letter_code
_entity_poly.pdbx_strand_id
1 'polypeptide(L)'
;MTASDIHTPLRLCVLTVSDSRTPAEDASGDYLAAALAEQGHHLHERALLPDDRYAMRALVSKWIADPAVDGVLVTGGTGFTGRDSTPEALLPLLDKQMPGFGELFRAVSFEEIGTSALQSRAFAGLANGTFLFALPGSTSACRTAWEKIIRAQLDARTRPCNLATLRPRLGETA
;
A
#
# COMPACT_ATOMS: atom_id res chain seq x y z
N MET A 1 11.77 -14.21 14.77
CA MET A 1 11.00 -12.97 14.56
C MET A 1 9.70 -13.15 15.28
N THR A 2 9.44 -12.34 16.29
CA THR A 2 8.28 -12.49 17.18
C THR A 2 7.55 -11.18 17.26
N ALA A 3 6.22 -11.26 17.39
CA ALA A 3 5.39 -10.10 17.71
C ALA A 3 5.91 -9.37 18.96
N SER A 4 5.61 -8.08 19.03
CA SER A 4 5.84 -7.22 20.19
C SER A 4 4.55 -7.11 21.01
N ASP A 5 4.64 -6.90 22.33
CA ASP A 5 3.45 -6.60 23.13
C ASP A 5 3.07 -5.10 23.10
N ILE A 6 3.92 -4.26 22.49
CA ILE A 6 3.68 -2.82 22.35
C ILE A 6 3.27 -2.45 20.91
N HIS A 7 2.34 -1.51 20.80
CA HIS A 7 2.02 -0.87 19.52
C HIS A 7 3.18 0.03 19.07
N THR A 8 3.52 -0.02 17.79
CA THR A 8 4.56 0.83 17.18
C THR A 8 3.93 1.63 16.04
N PRO A 9 3.70 2.94 16.23
CA PRO A 9 3.22 3.80 15.16
C PRO A 9 4.18 3.80 13.96
N LEU A 10 3.62 3.80 12.76
CA LEU A 10 4.35 3.90 11.50
C LEU A 10 3.95 5.21 10.82
N ARG A 11 4.84 5.77 10.01
CA ARG A 11 4.63 6.97 9.22
C ARG A 11 4.37 6.57 7.77
N LEU A 12 3.12 6.69 7.35
CA LEU A 12 2.64 6.18 6.06
C LEU A 12 2.25 7.31 5.12
N CYS A 13 2.56 7.16 3.84
CA CYS A 13 2.05 8.03 2.78
C CYS A 13 0.85 7.38 2.08
N VAL A 14 -0.07 8.19 1.58
CA VAL A 14 -1.22 7.74 0.77
C VAL A 14 -1.20 8.44 -0.59
N LEU A 15 -1.20 7.66 -1.66
CA LEU A 15 -1.32 8.16 -3.04
C LEU A 15 -2.58 7.62 -3.68
N THR A 16 -3.42 8.52 -4.16
CA THR A 16 -4.52 8.19 -5.08
C THR A 16 -4.08 8.46 -6.51
N VAL A 17 -4.27 7.48 -7.38
CA VAL A 17 -4.01 7.57 -8.82
C VAL A 17 -5.35 7.59 -9.54
N SER A 18 -5.71 8.73 -10.14
CA SER A 18 -6.96 8.91 -10.86
C SER A 18 -6.92 10.10 -11.80
N ASP A 19 -7.39 9.90 -13.03
CA ASP A 19 -7.53 10.97 -14.03
C ASP A 19 -8.75 11.88 -13.79
N SER A 20 -9.70 11.45 -12.95
CA SER A 20 -11.00 12.13 -12.80
C SER A 20 -11.30 12.59 -11.38
N ARG A 21 -10.73 11.97 -10.36
CA ARG A 21 -11.01 12.36 -8.97
C ARG A 21 -10.38 13.69 -8.62
N THR A 22 -11.14 14.49 -7.90
CA THR A 22 -10.62 15.64 -7.15
C THR A 22 -10.41 15.25 -5.68
N PRO A 23 -9.69 16.07 -4.88
CA PRO A 23 -9.56 15.83 -3.44
C PRO A 23 -10.90 15.71 -2.70
N ALA A 24 -11.97 16.36 -3.19
CA ALA A 24 -13.31 16.28 -2.60
C ALA A 24 -14.03 14.96 -2.91
N GLU A 25 -13.55 14.19 -3.89
CA GLU A 25 -14.18 12.96 -4.40
C GLU A 25 -13.27 11.74 -4.20
N ASP A 26 -12.19 11.89 -3.44
CA ASP A 26 -11.21 10.83 -3.19
C ASP A 26 -11.58 9.99 -1.96
N ALA A 27 -12.73 9.31 -2.05
CA ALA A 27 -13.25 8.46 -0.97
C ALA A 27 -12.29 7.30 -0.60
N SER A 28 -11.49 6.80 -1.55
CA SER A 28 -10.50 5.75 -1.27
C SER A 28 -9.30 6.30 -0.48
N GLY A 29 -8.76 7.44 -0.88
CA GLY A 29 -7.70 8.11 -0.11
C GLY A 29 -8.17 8.55 1.27
N ASP A 30 -9.41 9.07 1.38
CA ASP A 30 -10.04 9.44 2.66
C ASP A 30 -10.16 8.22 3.58
N TYR A 31 -10.65 7.09 3.04
CA TYR A 31 -10.76 5.84 3.80
C TYR A 31 -9.40 5.39 4.32
N LEU A 32 -8.37 5.32 3.47
CA LEU A 32 -7.03 4.87 3.89
C LEU A 32 -6.41 5.81 4.94
N ALA A 33 -6.57 7.12 4.77
CA ALA A 33 -6.10 8.13 5.71
C ALA A 33 -6.82 8.06 7.08
N ALA A 34 -8.12 7.76 7.09
CA ALA A 34 -8.85 7.56 8.34
C ALA A 34 -8.45 6.22 9.00
N ALA A 35 -8.34 5.15 8.20
CA ALA A 35 -8.07 3.81 8.68
C ALA A 35 -6.68 3.66 9.31
N LEU A 36 -5.66 4.33 8.75
CA LEU A 36 -4.33 4.37 9.36
C LEU A 36 -4.35 5.12 10.71
N ALA A 37 -5.08 6.24 10.79
CA ALA A 37 -5.15 7.06 12.00
C ALA A 37 -5.89 6.31 13.12
N GLU A 38 -6.96 5.58 12.78
CA GLU A 38 -7.69 4.71 13.70
C GLU A 38 -6.80 3.60 14.28
N GLN A 39 -5.81 3.12 13.53
CA GLN A 39 -4.82 2.15 14.02
C GLN A 39 -3.64 2.77 14.76
N GLY A 40 -3.62 4.08 14.99
CA GLY A 40 -2.54 4.76 15.70
C GLY A 40 -1.29 5.04 14.85
N HIS A 41 -1.37 4.85 13.54
CA HIS A 41 -0.31 5.26 12.61
C HIS A 41 -0.43 6.75 12.28
N HIS A 42 0.63 7.31 11.68
CA HIS A 42 0.71 8.71 11.28
C HIS A 42 0.64 8.84 9.76
N LEU A 43 -0.26 9.69 9.27
CA LEU A 43 -0.26 10.10 7.87
C LEU A 43 0.87 11.11 7.66
N HIS A 44 1.95 10.69 7.00
CA HIS A 44 3.11 11.55 6.73
C HIS A 44 2.83 12.51 5.58
N GLU A 45 2.33 11.99 4.46
CA GLU A 45 1.94 12.80 3.30
C GLU A 45 0.77 12.13 2.57
N ARG A 46 -0.13 12.92 1.98
CA ARG A 46 -1.16 12.44 1.07
C ARG A 46 -1.09 13.20 -0.24
N ALA A 47 -1.23 12.48 -1.35
CA ALA A 47 -1.25 13.07 -2.69
C ALA A 47 -2.31 12.43 -3.58
N LEU A 48 -2.72 13.17 -4.61
CA LEU A 48 -3.55 12.71 -5.70
C LEU A 48 -2.87 13.07 -7.02
N LEU A 49 -2.65 12.09 -7.89
CA LEU A 49 -2.03 12.27 -9.19
C LEU A 49 -2.91 11.67 -10.30
N PRO A 50 -2.86 12.20 -11.53
CA PRO A 50 -3.37 11.48 -12.70
C PRO A 50 -2.62 10.15 -12.90
N ASP A 51 -3.16 9.26 -13.73
CA ASP A 51 -2.47 8.01 -14.10
C ASP A 51 -1.32 8.30 -15.07
N ASP A 52 -0.24 8.83 -14.50
CA ASP A 52 1.01 9.14 -15.16
C ASP A 52 2.16 8.37 -14.49
N ARG A 53 2.76 7.49 -15.28
CA ARG A 53 3.86 6.62 -14.86
C ARG A 53 5.04 7.40 -14.26
N TYR A 54 5.38 8.54 -14.82
CA TYR A 54 6.57 9.29 -14.45
C TYR A 54 6.32 10.13 -13.19
N ALA A 55 5.14 10.72 -13.07
CA ALA A 55 4.71 11.44 -11.87
C ALA A 55 4.65 10.50 -10.65
N MET A 56 4.07 9.30 -10.83
CA MET A 56 4.07 8.26 -9.80
C MET A 56 5.48 7.87 -9.37
N ARG A 57 6.39 7.62 -10.35
CA ARG A 57 7.78 7.29 -10.04
C ARG A 57 8.47 8.40 -9.27
N ALA A 58 8.35 9.65 -9.72
CA ALA A 58 8.99 10.78 -9.07
C ALA A 58 8.54 10.94 -7.61
N LEU A 59 7.21 10.92 -7.36
CA LEU A 59 6.67 11.08 -6.02
C LEU A 59 6.98 9.90 -5.11
N VAL A 60 6.78 8.66 -5.59
CA VAL A 60 7.02 7.47 -4.77
C VAL A 60 8.50 7.29 -4.49
N SER A 61 9.40 7.59 -5.44
CA SER A 61 10.85 7.60 -5.18
C SER A 61 11.25 8.66 -4.14
N LYS A 62 10.63 9.85 -4.13
CA LYS A 62 10.84 10.86 -3.07
C LYS A 62 10.49 10.27 -1.70
N TRP A 63 9.36 9.58 -1.59
CA TRP A 63 8.95 8.97 -0.32
C TRP A 63 9.83 7.79 0.09
N ILE A 64 10.24 6.94 -0.85
CA ILE A 64 11.19 5.83 -0.60
C ILE A 64 12.54 6.34 -0.07
N ALA A 65 12.97 7.51 -0.51
CA ALA A 65 14.23 8.12 -0.07
C ALA A 65 14.12 8.91 1.24
N ASP A 66 12.91 9.19 1.73
CA ASP A 66 12.69 9.95 2.95
C ASP A 66 12.83 9.03 4.18
N PRO A 67 13.84 9.24 5.06
CA PRO A 67 14.06 8.40 6.23
C PRO A 67 12.93 8.47 7.26
N ALA A 68 11.99 9.42 7.14
CA ALA A 68 10.81 9.51 7.97
C ALA A 68 9.62 8.68 7.46
N VAL A 69 9.70 8.06 6.27
CA VAL A 69 8.60 7.29 5.68
C VAL A 69 8.83 5.79 5.84
N ASP A 70 7.91 5.14 6.56
CA ASP A 70 7.95 3.71 6.80
C ASP A 70 7.18 2.92 5.72
N GLY A 71 6.19 3.54 5.08
CA GLY A 71 5.44 2.87 4.03
C GLY A 71 4.58 3.79 3.16
N VAL A 72 4.14 3.25 2.02
CA VAL A 72 3.31 3.92 1.02
C VAL A 72 2.12 3.03 0.67
N LEU A 73 0.91 3.59 0.74
CA LEU A 73 -0.31 2.99 0.25
C LEU A 73 -0.73 3.71 -1.04
N VAL A 74 -0.82 2.98 -2.15
CA VAL A 74 -1.27 3.51 -3.44
C VAL A 74 -2.63 2.91 -3.78
N THR A 75 -3.58 3.71 -4.23
CA THR A 75 -4.90 3.25 -4.72
C THR A 75 -5.18 3.79 -6.11
N GLY A 76 -5.53 2.91 -7.05
CA GLY A 76 -5.82 3.26 -8.44
C GLY A 76 -4.78 2.75 -9.44
N GLY A 77 -5.10 2.82 -10.73
CA GLY A 77 -4.20 2.47 -11.83
C GLY A 77 -3.71 1.02 -11.92
N THR A 78 -4.37 0.08 -11.22
CA THR A 78 -4.02 -1.37 -11.23
C THR A 78 -4.91 -2.22 -12.15
N GLY A 79 -5.76 -1.60 -12.98
CA GLY A 79 -6.59 -2.30 -13.96
C GLY A 79 -5.79 -2.76 -15.19
N PHE A 80 -6.49 -3.14 -16.25
CA PHE A 80 -5.90 -3.65 -17.50
C PHE A 80 -6.09 -2.71 -18.70
N THR A 81 -6.62 -1.51 -18.48
CA THR A 81 -6.79 -0.53 -19.56
C THR A 81 -5.45 0.11 -19.91
N GLY A 82 -5.37 0.75 -21.08
CA GLY A 82 -4.14 1.44 -21.51
C GLY A 82 -3.74 2.63 -20.62
N ARG A 83 -4.63 3.09 -19.73
CA ARG A 83 -4.33 4.14 -18.75
C ARG A 83 -3.70 3.55 -17.48
N ASP A 84 -4.10 2.35 -17.07
CA ASP A 84 -3.67 1.72 -15.81
C ASP A 84 -2.16 1.43 -15.79
N SER A 85 -1.39 2.30 -15.13
CA SER A 85 0.08 2.23 -15.20
C SER A 85 0.79 2.03 -13.86
N THR A 86 0.05 1.78 -12.77
CA THR A 86 0.62 1.69 -11.41
C THR A 86 1.64 0.53 -11.26
N PRO A 87 1.37 -0.71 -11.71
CA PRO A 87 2.39 -1.77 -11.65
C PRO A 87 3.62 -1.46 -12.51
N GLU A 88 3.43 -0.93 -13.71
CA GLU A 88 4.53 -0.52 -14.60
C GLU A 88 5.37 0.63 -14.03
N ALA A 89 4.74 1.52 -13.26
CA ALA A 89 5.40 2.63 -12.59
C ALA A 89 6.25 2.15 -11.42
N LEU A 90 5.68 1.32 -10.53
CA LEU A 90 6.23 1.10 -9.19
C LEU A 90 6.94 -0.24 -8.99
N LEU A 91 6.61 -1.31 -9.74
CA LEU A 91 7.36 -2.57 -9.64
C LEU A 91 8.87 -2.40 -9.87
N PRO A 92 9.33 -1.56 -10.84
CA PRO A 92 10.76 -1.32 -11.04
C PRO A 92 11.47 -0.58 -9.90
N LEU A 93 10.73 -0.02 -8.93
CA LEU A 93 11.29 0.68 -7.78
C LEU A 93 11.55 -0.27 -6.60
N LEU A 94 11.05 -1.50 -6.65
CA LEU A 94 11.11 -2.44 -5.53
C LEU A 94 12.44 -3.20 -5.52
N ASP A 95 13.07 -3.23 -4.34
CA ASP A 95 14.22 -4.10 -4.08
C ASP A 95 13.78 -5.56 -3.93
N LYS A 96 12.63 -5.78 -3.26
CA LYS A 96 12.06 -7.10 -2.99
C LYS A 96 10.55 -7.05 -3.18
N GLN A 97 10.02 -7.92 -4.03
CA GLN A 97 8.58 -8.09 -4.17
C GLN A 97 8.01 -8.94 -3.02
N MET A 98 6.77 -8.64 -2.61
CA MET A 98 5.99 -9.42 -1.65
C MET A 98 4.81 -10.08 -2.39
N PRO A 99 5.03 -11.14 -3.21
CA PRO A 99 3.99 -11.72 -4.06
C PRO A 99 2.78 -12.25 -3.25
N GLY A 100 3.04 -12.74 -2.03
CA GLY A 100 2.00 -13.21 -1.11
C GLY A 100 0.92 -12.16 -0.81
N PHE A 101 1.21 -10.85 -0.90
CA PHE A 101 0.17 -9.83 -0.75
C PHE A 101 -0.86 -9.89 -1.87
N GLY A 102 -0.41 -9.92 -3.13
CA GLY A 102 -1.32 -9.96 -4.28
C GLY A 102 -2.09 -11.28 -4.35
N GLU A 103 -1.45 -12.38 -3.99
CA GLU A 103 -2.07 -13.71 -3.88
C GLU A 103 -3.19 -13.72 -2.82
N LEU A 104 -2.87 -13.31 -1.58
CA LEU A 104 -3.85 -13.24 -0.50
C LEU A 104 -4.98 -12.27 -0.82
N PHE A 105 -4.67 -11.09 -1.36
CA PHE A 105 -5.67 -10.09 -1.75
C PHE A 105 -6.66 -10.66 -2.77
N ARG A 106 -6.19 -11.37 -3.80
CA ARG A 106 -7.07 -11.99 -4.79
C ARG A 106 -7.87 -13.15 -4.21
N ALA A 107 -7.30 -13.93 -3.29
CA ALA A 107 -8.03 -15.01 -2.61
C ALA A 107 -9.21 -14.46 -1.78
N VAL A 108 -8.96 -13.47 -0.90
CA VAL A 108 -10.05 -12.88 -0.11
C VAL A 108 -11.04 -12.09 -0.97
N SER A 109 -10.57 -11.45 -2.04
CA SER A 109 -11.46 -10.77 -2.99
C SER A 109 -12.34 -11.75 -3.75
N PHE A 110 -11.86 -12.95 -4.08
CA PHE A 110 -12.67 -13.95 -4.76
C PHE A 110 -13.89 -14.37 -3.92
N GLU A 111 -13.75 -14.42 -2.59
CA GLU A 111 -14.87 -14.68 -1.68
C GLU A 111 -15.93 -13.57 -1.71
N GLU A 112 -15.53 -12.32 -1.97
CA GLU A 112 -16.42 -11.15 -1.96
C GLU A 112 -17.02 -10.82 -3.34
N ILE A 113 -16.21 -10.90 -4.40
CA ILE A 113 -16.55 -10.41 -5.76
C ILE A 113 -16.38 -11.48 -6.86
N GLY A 114 -16.10 -12.73 -6.48
CA GLY A 114 -15.95 -13.85 -7.40
C GLY A 114 -14.84 -13.65 -8.43
N THR A 115 -15.09 -14.05 -9.67
CA THR A 115 -14.11 -14.00 -10.77
C THR A 115 -13.65 -12.59 -11.12
N SER A 116 -14.37 -11.54 -10.70
CA SER A 116 -13.94 -10.14 -10.86
C SER A 116 -12.60 -9.87 -10.18
N ALA A 117 -12.21 -10.65 -9.17
CA ALA A 117 -10.89 -10.57 -8.53
C ALA A 117 -9.72 -10.73 -9.51
N LEU A 118 -9.93 -11.40 -10.66
CA LEU A 118 -8.94 -11.56 -11.72
C LEU A 118 -8.52 -10.22 -12.35
N GLN A 119 -9.40 -9.21 -12.36
CA GLN A 119 -9.14 -7.91 -12.99
C GLN A 119 -8.24 -6.99 -12.14
N SER A 120 -7.83 -7.42 -10.95
CA SER A 120 -6.94 -6.66 -10.08
C SER A 120 -5.49 -7.11 -10.20
N ARG A 121 -4.60 -6.16 -10.50
CA ARG A 121 -3.14 -6.34 -10.46
C ARG A 121 -2.52 -5.82 -9.15
N ALA A 122 -3.22 -5.95 -8.02
CA ALA A 122 -2.67 -5.56 -6.71
C ALA A 122 -1.35 -6.27 -6.39
N PHE A 123 -0.39 -5.54 -5.85
CA PHE A 123 0.94 -6.04 -5.48
C PHE A 123 1.52 -5.25 -4.31
N ALA A 124 2.58 -5.77 -3.71
CA ALA A 124 3.32 -5.09 -2.67
C ALA A 124 4.82 -5.43 -2.75
N GLY A 125 5.63 -4.65 -2.06
CA GLY A 125 7.06 -4.89 -1.95
C GLY A 125 7.77 -3.96 -0.98
N LEU A 126 9.09 -4.08 -0.97
CA LEU A 126 10.00 -3.26 -0.18
C LEU A 126 10.93 -2.50 -1.12
N ALA A 127 11.17 -1.23 -0.82
CA ALA A 127 12.18 -0.40 -1.46
C ALA A 127 12.85 0.48 -0.40
N ASN A 128 14.17 0.42 -0.26
CA ASN A 128 14.96 1.21 0.70
C ASN A 128 14.42 1.17 2.15
N GLY A 129 13.92 0.00 2.60
CA GLY A 129 13.31 -0.13 3.92
C GLY A 129 11.89 0.43 4.06
N THR A 130 11.31 0.97 2.99
CA THR A 130 9.92 1.45 2.91
C THR A 130 9.01 0.36 2.34
N PHE A 131 7.92 0.06 3.06
CA PHE A 131 6.87 -0.83 2.55
C PHE A 131 6.05 -0.15 1.45
N LEU A 132 5.66 -0.86 0.40
CA LEU A 132 4.77 -0.35 -0.64
C LEU A 132 3.64 -1.33 -0.88
N PHE A 133 2.40 -0.85 -0.81
CA PHE A 133 1.19 -1.60 -1.18
C PHE A 133 0.42 -0.85 -2.26
N ALA A 134 0.21 -1.50 -3.41
CA ALA A 134 -0.57 -0.96 -4.52
C ALA A 134 -1.92 -1.69 -4.63
N LEU A 135 -2.99 -0.92 -4.51
CA LEU A 135 -4.37 -1.36 -4.35
C LEU A 135 -5.23 -0.91 -5.54
N PRO A 136 -6.34 -1.61 -5.83
CA PRO A 136 -7.34 -1.11 -6.76
C PRO A 136 -7.94 0.23 -6.33
N GLY A 137 -8.49 0.97 -7.29
CA GLY A 137 -9.04 2.30 -7.06
C GLY A 137 -10.35 2.32 -6.26
N SER A 138 -11.07 1.21 -6.13
CA SER A 138 -12.35 1.18 -5.42
C SER A 138 -12.17 1.21 -3.90
N THR A 139 -13.05 1.94 -3.21
CA THR A 139 -13.01 2.04 -1.74
C THR A 139 -13.29 0.69 -1.08
N SER A 140 -14.11 -0.17 -1.71
CA SER A 140 -14.32 -1.55 -1.24
C SER A 140 -13.03 -2.37 -1.29
N ALA A 141 -12.26 -2.31 -2.39
CA ALA A 141 -10.99 -3.03 -2.46
C ALA A 141 -9.96 -2.50 -1.45
N CYS A 142 -9.92 -1.18 -1.24
CA CYS A 142 -9.08 -0.58 -0.20
C CYS A 142 -9.46 -1.11 1.19
N ARG A 143 -10.77 -1.23 1.46
CA ARG A 143 -11.30 -1.79 2.70
C ARG A 143 -10.89 -3.24 2.89
N THR A 144 -11.11 -4.08 1.88
CA THR A 144 -10.73 -5.50 1.91
C THR A 144 -9.23 -5.65 2.15
N ALA A 145 -8.39 -4.92 1.42
CA ALA A 145 -6.94 -4.96 1.60
C ALA A 145 -6.51 -4.50 3.00
N TRP A 146 -7.07 -3.39 3.50
CA TRP A 146 -6.73 -2.85 4.82
C TRP A 146 -7.16 -3.78 5.94
N GLU A 147 -8.46 -4.10 6.01
CA GLU A 147 -9.06 -4.80 7.14
C GLU A 147 -8.67 -6.27 7.20
N LYS A 148 -8.49 -6.94 6.04
CA LYS A 148 -8.17 -8.37 5.99
C LYS A 148 -6.67 -8.67 6.02
N ILE A 149 -5.82 -7.71 5.60
CA ILE A 149 -4.40 -7.99 5.36
C ILE A 149 -3.49 -6.93 6.00
N ILE A 150 -3.54 -5.68 5.51
CA ILE A 150 -2.51 -4.66 5.81
C ILE A 150 -2.51 -4.30 7.29
N ARG A 151 -3.68 -4.04 7.88
CA ARG A 151 -3.82 -3.67 9.30
C ARG A 151 -3.08 -4.65 10.21
N ALA A 152 -3.28 -5.96 9.99
CA ALA A 152 -2.65 -6.98 10.80
C ALA A 152 -1.12 -6.98 10.61
N GLN A 153 -0.63 -6.81 9.38
CA GLN A 153 0.81 -6.79 9.10
C GLN A 153 1.53 -5.53 9.56
N LEU A 154 0.82 -4.40 9.68
CA LEU A 154 1.37 -3.15 10.20
C LEU A 154 1.17 -2.99 11.72
N ASP A 155 0.45 -3.90 12.38
CA ASP A 155 0.40 -3.98 13.83
C ASP A 155 1.54 -4.86 14.38
N ALA A 156 2.46 -4.23 15.11
CA ALA A 156 3.59 -4.91 15.76
C ALA A 156 3.17 -6.04 16.72
N ARG A 157 1.91 -6.06 17.17
CA ARG A 157 1.33 -7.05 18.09
C ARG A 157 0.77 -8.29 17.42
N THR A 158 0.63 -8.28 16.10
CA THR A 158 0.14 -9.44 15.35
C THR A 158 1.11 -10.61 15.44
N ARG A 159 0.59 -11.76 15.84
CA ARG A 159 1.30 -13.05 15.95
C ARG A 159 1.01 -13.94 14.72
N PRO A 160 1.92 -14.88 14.37
CA PRO A 160 3.22 -15.13 14.98
C PRO A 160 4.29 -14.08 14.59
N CYS A 161 4.11 -13.42 13.44
CA CYS A 161 4.98 -12.38 12.91
C CYS A 161 4.18 -11.33 12.12
N ASN A 162 4.81 -10.18 11.90
CA ASN A 162 4.25 -9.05 11.16
C ASN A 162 5.37 -8.22 10.53
N LEU A 163 5.03 -7.33 9.60
CA LEU A 163 5.98 -6.45 8.93
C LEU A 163 6.49 -5.32 9.83
N ALA A 164 5.65 -4.78 10.71
CA ALA A 164 6.03 -3.66 11.58
C ALA A 164 7.27 -3.95 12.45
N THR A 165 7.38 -5.17 12.98
CA THR A 165 8.55 -5.62 13.76
C THR A 165 9.80 -5.85 12.92
N LEU A 166 9.68 -5.97 11.59
CA LEU A 166 10.83 -6.07 10.70
C LEU A 166 11.49 -4.73 10.45
N ARG A 167 10.76 -3.61 10.59
CA ARG A 167 11.21 -2.25 10.28
C ARG A 167 12.66 -1.93 10.73
N PRO A 168 13.07 -2.19 12.00
CA PRO A 168 14.43 -1.86 12.44
C PRO A 168 15.55 -2.62 11.71
N ARG A 169 15.20 -3.72 11.05
CA ARG A 169 16.13 -4.66 10.40
C ARG A 169 16.18 -4.49 8.88
N LEU A 170 15.31 -3.68 8.29
CA LEU A 170 15.21 -3.55 6.83
C LEU A 170 16.42 -2.83 6.21
N GLY A 171 17.19 -2.10 7.01
CA GLY A 171 18.45 -1.46 6.62
C GLY A 171 19.70 -2.30 6.89
N GLU A 172 19.57 -3.54 7.36
CA GLU A 172 20.71 -4.46 7.49
C GLU A 172 21.28 -4.73 6.09
N THR A 173 22.59 -4.50 5.90
CA THR A 173 23.28 -4.90 4.67
C THR A 173 23.20 -6.41 4.51
N ALA A 174 22.88 -6.87 3.30
CA ALA A 174 22.82 -8.30 2.96
C ALA A 174 24.16 -9.02 3.17
#